data_AF-A0A848SSL8-F1
#
_entry.id   AF-A0A848SSL8-F1
#
_cell.length_a   1.000
_cell.length_b   1.000
_cell.length_c   1.000
_cell.angle_alpha   90.00
_cell.angle_beta   90.00
_cell.angle_gamma   90.00
#
_symmetry.space_group_name_H-M   'P 1'
#
loop_
_entity.id
_entity.type
_entity.pdbx_description
1 polymer ?
#
loop_
_entity_poly.entity_id
_entity_poly.type
_entity_poly.pdbx_seq_one_letter_code
_entity_poly.pdbx_strand_id
1 'polypeptide(L)'
;MAPEAREAMAPFLDADFGNPHSSHKMGRAAAAAVEVAREQVVECIGATSGQLVFTSGATEAANWAIKGSLAKAPEGRNRIVTVATEHACVLDTAEYCAEHGYELTVLGVSGEGLVDPLTFPEALGSDVALVAVMLVNNEIGAIQPIAEIAAAAKQCGAPMFCDAVQGLGRVDIPWEDCDMIAMSSHKIHGPKGIGALWLADGVEPDSLLHGGGQEAGMRSGTLSPALCAGFGAAAAQMAERHHDDVAHVEKLWVIAERKFREKWDINGSDCARYPGNFNVRRKGLDAARLISDVRGVAFSAGSACASGSGRPSHVLAALGLSDAEARSSIRLGYGRYTSEEELEKALDLILDAAAQQDSIAA
;
A
#
# COMPACT_ATOMS: atom_id res chain seq x y z
N MET A 1 15.53 -4.70 -4.66
CA MET A 1 14.86 -5.91 -5.14
C MET A 1 15.56 -7.10 -4.50
N ALA A 2 14.81 -8.10 -4.06
CA ALA A 2 15.36 -9.31 -3.46
C ALA A 2 16.11 -10.16 -4.50
N PRO A 3 17.21 -10.84 -4.15
CA PRO A 3 17.94 -11.72 -5.07
C PRO A 3 17.04 -12.77 -5.74
N GLU A 4 16.15 -13.39 -4.99
CA GLU A 4 15.23 -14.45 -5.42
C GLU A 4 14.27 -13.94 -6.50
N ALA A 5 13.75 -12.72 -6.33
CA ALA A 5 12.91 -12.07 -7.33
C ALA A 5 13.68 -11.82 -8.64
N ARG A 6 14.93 -11.36 -8.55
CA ARG A 6 15.78 -11.13 -9.72
C ARG A 6 16.11 -12.45 -10.44
N GLU A 7 16.42 -13.49 -9.69
CA GLU A 7 16.75 -14.81 -10.23
C GLU A 7 15.55 -15.45 -10.92
N ALA A 8 14.34 -15.32 -10.35
CA ALA A 8 13.11 -15.77 -10.98
C ALA A 8 12.78 -15.03 -12.28
N MET A 9 13.15 -13.75 -12.38
CA MET A 9 12.95 -12.94 -13.60
C MET A 9 13.90 -13.33 -14.74
N ALA A 10 15.15 -13.68 -14.42
CA ALA A 10 16.24 -13.74 -15.38
C ALA A 10 15.97 -14.64 -16.62
N PRO A 11 15.43 -15.87 -16.49
CA PRO A 11 15.20 -16.74 -17.65
C PRO A 11 14.32 -16.11 -18.74
N PHE A 12 13.31 -15.34 -18.32
CA PHE A 12 12.31 -14.73 -19.20
C PHE A 12 12.76 -13.40 -19.83
N LEU A 13 13.89 -12.85 -19.37
CA LEU A 13 14.53 -11.67 -19.97
C LEU A 13 15.49 -12.06 -21.10
N ASP A 14 16.09 -13.25 -21.01
CA ASP A 14 17.15 -13.69 -21.91
C ASP A 14 16.68 -14.74 -22.92
N ALA A 15 16.35 -15.95 -22.45
CA ALA A 15 16.20 -17.13 -23.30
C ALA A 15 14.73 -17.58 -23.50
N ASP A 16 13.88 -17.39 -22.49
CA ASP A 16 12.50 -17.87 -22.45
C ASP A 16 11.47 -16.74 -22.65
N PHE A 17 11.68 -15.89 -23.66
CA PHE A 17 10.87 -14.70 -23.96
C PHE A 17 9.46 -15.01 -24.55
N GLY A 18 8.93 -16.21 -24.32
CA GLY A 18 7.66 -16.67 -24.85
C GLY A 18 6.48 -15.79 -24.44
N ASN A 19 5.58 -15.52 -25.38
CA ASN A 19 4.29 -14.95 -25.05
C ASN A 19 3.44 -16.04 -24.34
N PRO A 20 2.95 -15.82 -23.11
CA PRO A 20 2.20 -16.83 -22.33
C PRO A 20 0.87 -17.23 -22.99
N HIS A 21 0.39 -16.49 -23.99
CA HIS A 21 -0.82 -16.81 -24.74
C HIS A 21 -0.54 -17.65 -26.00
N SER A 22 0.72 -18.05 -26.24
CA SER A 22 1.09 -18.87 -27.40
C SER A 22 1.05 -20.36 -27.09
N SER A 23 0.53 -21.16 -28.03
CA SER A 23 0.34 -22.60 -27.85
C SER A 23 1.62 -23.44 -27.99
N HIS A 24 2.75 -22.88 -28.43
CA HIS A 24 4.01 -23.61 -28.59
C HIS A 24 4.75 -23.83 -27.25
N LYS A 25 5.81 -24.65 -27.25
CA LYS A 25 6.58 -25.04 -26.04
C LYS A 25 6.95 -23.84 -25.15
N MET A 26 7.56 -22.81 -25.73
CA MET A 26 8.00 -21.61 -25.00
C MET A 26 6.83 -20.79 -24.43
N GLY A 27 5.68 -20.72 -25.11
CA GLY A 27 4.50 -20.03 -24.61
C GLY A 27 3.84 -20.79 -23.44
N ARG A 28 3.79 -22.12 -23.52
CA ARG A 28 3.35 -22.96 -22.39
C ARG A 28 4.26 -22.84 -21.17
N ALA A 29 5.57 -22.74 -21.37
CA ALA A 29 6.52 -22.51 -20.27
C ALA A 29 6.31 -21.13 -19.61
N ALA A 30 6.13 -20.08 -20.42
CA ALA A 30 5.78 -18.75 -19.94
C ALA A 30 4.44 -18.72 -19.17
N ALA A 31 3.41 -19.40 -19.69
CA ALA A 31 2.12 -19.52 -19.02
C ALA A 31 2.25 -20.22 -17.66
N ALA A 32 2.99 -21.33 -17.59
CA ALA A 32 3.22 -22.03 -16.34
C ALA A 32 3.92 -21.15 -15.29
N ALA A 33 4.90 -20.34 -15.71
CA ALA A 33 5.58 -19.41 -14.81
C ALA A 33 4.67 -18.30 -14.27
N VAL A 34 3.74 -17.81 -15.10
CA VAL A 34 2.70 -16.86 -14.68
C VAL A 34 1.78 -17.48 -13.63
N GLU A 35 1.33 -18.73 -13.83
CA GLU A 35 0.43 -19.39 -12.88
C GLU A 35 1.12 -19.75 -11.56
N VAL A 36 2.37 -20.22 -11.59
CA VAL A 36 3.17 -20.41 -10.36
C VAL A 36 3.30 -19.09 -9.58
N ALA A 37 3.57 -17.98 -10.28
CA ALA A 37 3.63 -16.69 -9.63
C ALA A 37 2.28 -16.25 -9.03
N ARG A 38 1.18 -16.58 -9.71
CA ARG A 38 -0.18 -16.29 -9.25
C ARG A 38 -0.47 -17.02 -7.95
N GLU A 39 -0.16 -18.32 -7.89
CA GLU A 39 -0.30 -19.16 -6.70
C GLU A 39 0.51 -18.58 -5.53
N GLN A 40 1.78 -18.24 -5.75
CA GLN A 40 2.65 -17.66 -4.70
C GLN A 40 2.13 -16.33 -4.13
N VAL A 41 1.54 -15.48 -4.97
CA VAL A 41 0.94 -14.22 -4.51
C VAL A 41 -0.34 -14.50 -3.71
N VAL A 42 -1.19 -15.43 -4.16
CA VAL A 42 -2.41 -15.84 -3.44
C VAL A 42 -2.08 -16.45 -2.08
N GLU A 43 -1.09 -17.35 -2.02
CA GLU A 43 -0.60 -17.94 -0.76
C GLU A 43 -0.08 -16.87 0.21
N CYS A 44 0.61 -15.83 -0.28
CA CYS A 44 1.09 -14.72 0.54
C CYS A 44 -0.05 -13.86 1.13
N ILE A 45 -1.22 -13.83 0.50
CA ILE A 45 -2.43 -13.21 1.05
C ILE A 45 -3.07 -14.10 2.12
N GLY A 46 -2.85 -15.42 2.04
CA GLY A 46 -3.54 -16.43 2.82
C GLY A 46 -4.91 -16.82 2.24
N ALA A 47 -5.23 -16.36 1.02
CA ALA A 47 -6.52 -16.60 0.39
C ALA A 47 -6.64 -18.05 -0.12
N THR A 48 -7.79 -18.67 0.14
CA THR A 48 -8.07 -20.06 -0.28
C THR A 48 -9.11 -20.16 -1.40
N SER A 49 -9.73 -19.04 -1.77
CA SER A 49 -10.66 -18.92 -2.89
C SER A 49 -10.51 -17.56 -3.58
N GLY A 50 -11.36 -17.27 -4.57
CA GLY A 50 -11.23 -16.09 -5.41
C GLY A 50 -10.17 -16.25 -6.51
N GLN A 51 -9.91 -15.14 -7.20
CA GLN A 51 -8.99 -15.10 -8.33
C GLN A 51 -8.06 -13.89 -8.25
N LEU A 52 -6.79 -14.09 -8.54
CA LEU A 52 -5.81 -13.02 -8.66
C LEU A 52 -5.68 -12.59 -10.11
N VAL A 53 -5.73 -11.29 -10.38
CA VAL A 53 -5.47 -10.70 -11.69
C VAL A 53 -4.24 -9.79 -11.64
N PHE A 54 -3.28 -10.01 -12.52
CA PHE A 54 -2.09 -9.16 -12.62
C PHE A 54 -2.40 -7.81 -13.29
N THR A 55 -1.85 -6.75 -12.72
CA THR A 55 -1.95 -5.37 -13.21
C THR A 55 -0.56 -4.75 -13.35
N SER A 56 -0.44 -3.54 -13.90
CA SER A 56 0.85 -2.82 -13.93
C SER A 56 1.29 -2.29 -12.55
N GLY A 57 0.43 -2.36 -11.54
CA GLY A 57 0.68 -1.85 -10.21
C GLY A 57 -0.61 -1.59 -9.44
N ALA A 58 -0.48 -1.24 -8.17
CA ALA A 58 -1.64 -0.97 -7.33
C ALA A 58 -2.46 0.25 -7.76
N THR A 59 -1.85 1.23 -8.42
CA THR A 59 -2.57 2.37 -9.01
C THR A 59 -3.57 1.92 -10.06
N GLU A 60 -3.19 1.00 -10.96
CA GLU A 60 -4.11 0.39 -11.94
C GLU A 60 -5.17 -0.44 -11.22
N ALA A 61 -4.77 -1.25 -10.23
CA ALA A 61 -5.70 -2.08 -9.45
C ALA A 61 -6.77 -1.25 -8.73
N ALA A 62 -6.38 -0.17 -8.04
CA ALA A 62 -7.31 0.74 -7.36
C ALA A 62 -8.23 1.46 -8.35
N ASN A 63 -7.69 1.95 -9.47
CA ASN A 63 -8.50 2.57 -10.52
C ASN A 63 -9.55 1.60 -11.07
N TRP A 64 -9.14 0.37 -11.31
CA TRP A 64 -10.00 -0.66 -11.85
C TRP A 64 -11.07 -1.10 -10.84
N ALA A 65 -10.70 -1.37 -9.59
CA ALA A 65 -11.65 -1.71 -8.54
C ALA A 65 -12.71 -0.61 -8.37
N ILE A 66 -12.29 0.65 -8.26
CA ILE A 66 -13.21 1.77 -8.03
C ILE A 66 -14.11 1.99 -9.25
N LYS A 67 -13.53 2.27 -10.42
CA LYS A 67 -14.31 2.59 -11.63
C LYS A 67 -15.14 1.39 -12.09
N GLY A 68 -14.57 0.20 -12.04
CA GLY A 68 -15.22 -1.03 -12.48
C GLY A 68 -16.38 -1.45 -11.57
N SER A 69 -16.26 -1.30 -10.24
CA SER A 69 -17.38 -1.55 -9.33
C SER A 69 -18.50 -0.54 -9.52
N LEU A 70 -18.17 0.74 -9.69
CA LEU A 70 -19.14 1.78 -9.93
C LEU A 70 -19.91 1.62 -11.25
N ALA A 71 -19.25 1.16 -12.31
CA ALA A 71 -19.88 0.91 -13.60
C ALA A 71 -20.88 -0.26 -13.57
N LYS A 72 -20.69 -1.22 -12.65
CA LYS A 72 -21.57 -2.37 -12.43
C LYS A 72 -22.51 -2.21 -11.24
N ALA A 73 -22.46 -1.09 -10.53
CA ALA A 73 -23.28 -0.87 -9.37
C ALA A 73 -24.78 -0.88 -9.74
N PRO A 74 -25.65 -1.53 -8.95
CA PRO A 74 -27.10 -1.47 -9.14
C PRO A 74 -27.63 -0.04 -9.19
N GLU A 75 -28.74 0.16 -9.90
CA GLU A 75 -29.42 1.46 -9.93
C GLU A 75 -29.72 1.95 -8.50
N GLY A 76 -29.44 3.23 -8.24
CA GLY A 76 -29.58 3.84 -6.92
C GLY A 76 -28.41 3.62 -5.97
N ARG A 77 -27.40 2.81 -6.34
CA ARG A 77 -26.11 2.72 -5.62
C ARG A 77 -25.05 3.52 -6.37
N ASN A 78 -24.82 4.76 -5.95
CA ASN A 78 -23.95 5.70 -6.65
C ASN A 78 -22.91 6.37 -5.74
N ARG A 79 -22.80 5.97 -4.47
CA ARG A 79 -21.88 6.63 -3.52
C ARG A 79 -20.65 5.80 -3.19
N ILE A 80 -19.47 6.41 -3.28
CA ILE A 80 -18.21 5.86 -2.77
C ILE A 80 -18.03 6.34 -1.33
N VAL A 81 -17.64 5.44 -0.42
CA VAL A 81 -17.20 5.81 0.93
C VAL A 81 -15.74 5.41 1.10
N THR A 82 -14.90 6.37 1.47
CA THR A 82 -13.46 6.18 1.66
C THR A 82 -12.93 7.03 2.81
N VAL A 83 -11.62 7.02 3.05
CA VAL A 83 -10.98 7.65 4.22
C VAL A 83 -9.97 8.71 3.79
N ALA A 84 -9.86 9.80 4.54
CA ALA A 84 -9.00 10.93 4.21
C ALA A 84 -7.50 10.58 4.15
N THR A 85 -7.08 9.45 4.73
CA THR A 85 -5.70 8.99 4.75
C THR A 85 -5.34 8.02 3.63
N GLU A 86 -6.27 7.75 2.71
CA GLU A 86 -6.00 6.90 1.55
C GLU A 86 -4.82 7.39 0.70
N HIS A 87 -4.24 6.47 -0.08
CA HIS A 87 -3.28 6.84 -1.10
C HIS A 87 -3.94 7.71 -2.17
N ALA A 88 -3.18 8.66 -2.74
CA ALA A 88 -3.69 9.60 -3.75
C ALA A 88 -4.37 8.89 -4.94
N CYS A 89 -3.91 7.72 -5.35
CA CYS A 89 -4.58 6.99 -6.43
C CYS A 89 -6.01 6.54 -6.11
N VAL A 90 -6.36 6.35 -4.83
CA VAL A 90 -7.74 6.06 -4.41
C VAL A 90 -8.53 7.36 -4.36
N LEU A 91 -8.01 8.39 -3.67
CA LEU A 91 -8.67 9.70 -3.54
C LEU A 91 -8.92 10.35 -4.90
N ASP A 92 -7.88 10.50 -5.74
CA ASP A 92 -7.98 11.12 -7.07
C ASP A 92 -8.95 10.36 -7.98
N THR A 93 -9.02 9.02 -7.86
CA THR A 93 -9.96 8.21 -8.63
C THR A 93 -11.39 8.42 -8.14
N ALA A 94 -11.59 8.47 -6.83
CA ALA A 94 -12.90 8.70 -6.22
C ALA A 94 -13.41 10.11 -6.53
N GLU A 95 -12.54 11.13 -6.45
CA GLU A 95 -12.82 12.51 -6.85
C GLU A 95 -13.18 12.58 -8.34
N TYR A 96 -12.40 11.93 -9.21
CA TYR A 96 -12.73 11.83 -10.63
C TYR A 96 -14.13 11.23 -10.82
N CYS A 97 -14.49 10.15 -10.13
CA CYS A 97 -15.83 9.56 -10.22
C CYS A 97 -16.91 10.53 -9.72
N ALA A 98 -16.65 11.29 -8.66
CA ALA A 98 -17.58 12.30 -8.16
C ALA A 98 -17.86 13.40 -9.20
N GLU A 99 -16.83 13.87 -9.90
CA GLU A 99 -16.96 14.81 -11.03
C GLU A 99 -17.78 14.23 -12.20
N HIS A 100 -17.95 12.91 -12.25
CA HIS A 100 -18.66 12.18 -13.29
C HIS A 100 -20.00 11.60 -12.82
N GLY A 101 -20.60 12.18 -11.78
CA GLY A 101 -21.99 11.93 -11.38
C GLY A 101 -22.18 10.86 -10.29
N TYR A 102 -21.09 10.36 -9.70
CA TYR A 102 -21.14 9.58 -8.47
C TYR A 102 -21.10 10.51 -7.25
N GLU A 103 -21.51 10.00 -6.09
CA GLU A 103 -21.34 10.68 -4.81
C GLU A 103 -20.07 10.19 -4.12
N LEU A 104 -19.43 11.05 -3.33
CA LEU A 104 -18.22 10.72 -2.58
C LEU A 104 -18.34 11.20 -1.14
N THR A 105 -18.19 10.26 -0.20
CA THR A 105 -17.97 10.53 1.21
C THR A 105 -16.53 10.20 1.57
N VAL A 106 -15.78 11.19 2.04
CA VAL A 106 -14.43 11.00 2.60
C VAL A 106 -14.51 11.17 4.11
N LEU A 107 -14.26 10.09 4.85
CA LEU A 107 -14.30 10.06 6.30
C LEU A 107 -13.00 10.55 6.90
N GLY A 108 -13.11 11.34 7.97
CA GLY A 108 -11.95 11.73 8.77
C GLY A 108 -11.38 10.56 9.57
N VAL A 109 -10.21 10.77 10.15
CA VAL A 109 -9.56 9.84 11.09
C VAL A 109 -9.28 10.55 12.40
N SER A 110 -9.03 9.77 13.44
CA SER A 110 -8.51 10.30 14.71
C SER A 110 -7.06 10.78 14.56
N GLY A 111 -6.51 11.41 15.61
CA GLY A 111 -5.08 11.73 15.68
C GLY A 111 -4.16 10.49 15.62
N GLU A 112 -4.71 9.29 15.84
CA GLU A 112 -4.01 8.02 15.64
C GLU A 112 -4.03 7.53 14.19
N GLY A 113 -4.77 8.21 13.31
CA GLY A 113 -4.90 7.83 11.90
C GLY A 113 -5.90 6.70 11.63
N LEU A 114 -6.71 6.34 12.63
CA LEU A 114 -7.73 5.28 12.53
C LEU A 114 -9.10 5.87 12.29
N VAL A 115 -9.95 5.15 11.54
CA VAL A 115 -11.38 5.49 11.44
C VAL A 115 -12.05 5.33 12.80
N ASP A 116 -13.04 6.18 13.09
CA ASP A 116 -13.85 6.02 14.30
C ASP A 116 -14.91 4.92 14.07
N PRO A 117 -14.89 3.83 14.86
CA PRO A 117 -15.81 2.70 14.69
C PRO A 117 -17.28 3.07 14.93
N LEU A 118 -17.58 4.21 15.56
CA LEU A 118 -18.95 4.69 15.75
C LEU A 118 -19.44 5.49 14.54
N THR A 119 -18.60 6.37 14.00
CA THR A 119 -19.00 7.23 12.87
C THR A 119 -18.94 6.53 11.51
N PHE A 120 -18.07 5.52 11.38
CA PHE A 120 -17.90 4.79 10.13
C PHE A 120 -19.21 4.11 9.67
N PRO A 121 -19.91 3.32 10.51
CA PRO A 121 -21.19 2.70 10.12
C PRO A 121 -22.30 3.72 9.81
N GLU A 122 -22.31 4.87 10.49
CA GLU A 122 -23.32 5.92 10.27
C GLU A 122 -23.21 6.56 8.88
N ALA A 123 -22.01 6.54 8.28
CA ALA A 123 -21.78 7.03 6.93
C ALA A 123 -22.28 6.07 5.84
N LEU A 124 -22.58 4.82 6.19
CA LEU A 124 -22.99 3.80 5.26
C LEU A 124 -24.51 3.77 5.07
N GLY A 125 -24.94 3.64 3.83
CA GLY A 125 -26.34 3.56 3.44
C GLY A 125 -26.57 2.58 2.29
N SER A 126 -27.85 2.34 1.95
CA SER A 126 -28.24 1.45 0.86
C SER A 126 -27.78 1.93 -0.52
N ASP A 127 -27.42 3.20 -0.63
CA ASP A 127 -26.91 3.91 -1.81
C ASP A 127 -25.40 3.78 -2.01
N VAL A 128 -24.67 3.20 -1.05
CA VAL A 128 -23.22 3.05 -1.13
C VAL A 128 -22.86 1.98 -2.16
N ALA A 129 -22.20 2.37 -3.25
CA ALA A 129 -21.76 1.49 -4.33
C ALA A 129 -20.45 0.77 -4.02
N LEU A 130 -19.58 1.37 -3.21
CA LEU A 130 -18.27 0.82 -2.86
C LEU A 130 -17.74 1.45 -1.57
N VAL A 131 -17.15 0.63 -0.72
CA VAL A 131 -16.29 1.06 0.39
C VAL A 131 -14.84 0.80 0.01
N ALA A 132 -13.98 1.80 0.12
CA ALA A 132 -12.56 1.72 -0.24
C ALA A 132 -11.68 2.20 0.92
N VAL A 133 -10.92 1.30 1.54
CA VAL A 133 -10.02 1.63 2.67
C VAL A 133 -8.72 0.84 2.57
N MET A 134 -7.59 1.50 2.77
CA MET A 134 -6.27 0.89 2.82
C MET A 134 -6.02 0.17 4.15
N LEU A 135 -5.36 -0.98 4.10
CA LEU A 135 -5.04 -1.78 5.28
C LEU A 135 -3.96 -1.13 6.14
N VAL A 136 -2.85 -0.70 5.51
CA VAL A 136 -1.72 -0.07 6.21
C VAL A 136 -1.39 1.26 5.54
N ASN A 137 -1.45 2.34 6.31
CA ASN A 137 -1.12 3.66 5.77
C ASN A 137 0.37 3.76 5.41
N ASN A 138 0.67 4.21 4.19
CA ASN A 138 2.03 4.32 3.70
C ASN A 138 2.87 5.42 4.35
N GLU A 139 2.26 6.42 4.98
CA GLU A 139 2.96 7.54 5.61
C GLU A 139 3.19 7.30 7.09
N ILE A 140 2.13 6.96 7.84
CA ILE A 140 2.17 6.83 9.29
C ILE A 140 2.17 5.38 9.78
N GLY A 141 2.02 4.39 8.89
CA GLY A 141 2.07 2.97 9.28
C GLY A 141 0.86 2.46 10.05
N ALA A 142 -0.15 3.31 10.30
CA ALA A 142 -1.37 2.92 10.99
C ALA A 142 -2.10 1.79 10.25
N ILE A 143 -2.58 0.79 10.99
CA ILE A 143 -3.30 -0.37 10.48
C ILE A 143 -4.80 -0.15 10.73
N GLN A 144 -5.60 -0.09 9.66
CA GLN A 144 -7.05 0.09 9.78
C GLN A 144 -7.75 -1.20 10.22
N PRO A 145 -8.87 -1.12 10.96
CA PRO A 145 -9.69 -2.25 11.37
C PRO A 145 -10.55 -2.75 10.20
N ILE A 146 -9.92 -3.38 9.21
CA ILE A 146 -10.58 -3.75 7.94
C ILE A 146 -11.73 -4.76 8.16
N ALA A 147 -11.59 -5.70 9.08
CA ALA A 147 -12.64 -6.69 9.37
C ALA A 147 -13.92 -6.01 9.90
N GLU A 148 -13.79 -5.05 10.81
CA GLU A 148 -14.91 -4.28 11.35
C GLU A 148 -15.54 -3.37 10.28
N ILE A 149 -14.71 -2.72 9.46
CA ILE A 149 -15.14 -1.88 8.33
C ILE A 149 -15.94 -2.70 7.32
N ALA A 150 -15.43 -3.87 6.95
CA ALA A 150 -16.06 -4.79 6.02
C ALA A 150 -17.38 -5.34 6.58
N ALA A 151 -17.44 -5.67 7.86
CA ALA A 151 -18.67 -6.10 8.50
C ALA A 151 -19.77 -5.02 8.41
N ALA A 152 -19.40 -3.75 8.55
CA ALA A 152 -20.33 -2.63 8.37
C ALA A 152 -20.73 -2.45 6.89
N ALA A 153 -19.78 -2.53 5.95
CA ALA A 153 -20.05 -2.47 4.50
C ALA A 153 -21.03 -3.58 4.05
N LYS A 154 -20.83 -4.80 4.55
CA LYS A 154 -21.69 -5.95 4.29
C LYS A 154 -23.13 -5.75 4.77
N GLN A 155 -23.34 -5.05 5.89
CA GLN A 155 -24.69 -4.77 6.39
C GLN A 155 -25.52 -3.90 5.45
N CYS A 156 -24.89 -2.98 4.70
CA CYS A 156 -25.56 -2.20 3.67
C CYS A 156 -25.44 -2.80 2.26
N GLY A 157 -24.78 -3.95 2.12
CA GLY A 157 -24.56 -4.67 0.86
C GLY A 157 -23.54 -3.99 -0.07
N ALA A 158 -22.66 -3.14 0.47
CA ALA A 158 -21.62 -2.50 -0.31
C ALA A 158 -20.39 -3.42 -0.40
N PRO A 159 -19.77 -3.57 -1.58
CA PRO A 159 -18.52 -4.30 -1.71
C PRO A 159 -17.37 -3.55 -1.02
N MET A 160 -16.39 -4.30 -0.52
CA MET A 160 -15.21 -3.82 0.18
C MET A 160 -13.95 -3.95 -0.69
N PHE A 161 -13.37 -2.80 -1.06
CA PHE A 161 -12.04 -2.70 -1.66
C PHE A 161 -10.99 -2.37 -0.60
N CYS A 162 -9.95 -3.19 -0.54
CA CYS A 162 -8.82 -3.02 0.37
C CYS A 162 -7.52 -2.74 -0.39
N ASP A 163 -6.87 -1.60 -0.12
CA ASP A 163 -5.49 -1.37 -0.56
C ASP A 163 -4.52 -2.03 0.46
N ALA A 164 -3.99 -3.20 0.10
CA ALA A 164 -3.06 -3.96 0.93
C ALA A 164 -1.59 -3.76 0.53
N VAL A 165 -1.27 -2.72 -0.24
CA VAL A 165 0.08 -2.48 -0.80
C VAL A 165 1.19 -2.44 0.24
N GLN A 166 0.90 -1.84 1.40
CA GLN A 166 1.86 -1.75 2.50
C GLN A 166 1.71 -2.88 3.53
N GLY A 167 0.67 -3.71 3.40
CA GLY A 167 0.37 -4.80 4.31
C GLY A 167 0.83 -6.17 3.82
N LEU A 168 0.88 -6.41 2.50
CA LEU A 168 1.22 -7.72 1.92
C LEU A 168 2.49 -8.32 2.52
N GLY A 169 2.33 -9.48 3.16
CA GLY A 169 3.41 -10.24 3.79
C GLY A 169 3.96 -9.66 5.10
N ARG A 170 3.43 -8.52 5.58
CA ARG A 170 3.90 -7.80 6.76
C ARG A 170 2.89 -7.85 7.92
N VAL A 171 1.61 -7.82 7.58
CA VAL A 171 0.49 -7.95 8.52
C VAL A 171 -0.51 -8.92 7.92
N ASP A 172 -1.35 -9.50 8.77
CA ASP A 172 -2.43 -10.36 8.32
C ASP A 172 -3.41 -9.56 7.45
N ILE A 173 -3.76 -10.13 6.29
CA ILE A 173 -4.77 -9.56 5.40
C ILE A 173 -6.09 -10.28 5.68
N PRO A 174 -7.15 -9.57 6.13
CA PRO A 174 -8.48 -10.16 6.35
C PRO A 174 -9.18 -10.36 5.00
N TRP A 175 -8.68 -11.31 4.20
CA TRP A 175 -9.13 -11.50 2.83
C TRP A 175 -10.58 -12.01 2.74
N GLU A 176 -11.05 -12.75 3.74
CA GLU A 176 -12.43 -13.25 3.83
C GLU A 176 -13.45 -12.11 3.98
N ASP A 177 -13.00 -10.95 4.46
CA ASP A 177 -13.81 -9.77 4.69
C ASP A 177 -13.76 -8.78 3.50
N CYS A 178 -12.91 -9.03 2.50
CA CYS A 178 -12.75 -8.14 1.35
C CYS A 178 -13.35 -8.75 0.08
N ASP A 179 -13.90 -7.91 -0.79
CA ASP A 179 -14.33 -8.31 -2.14
C ASP A 179 -13.20 -8.14 -3.16
N MET A 180 -12.32 -7.16 -2.92
CA MET A 180 -11.21 -6.82 -3.81
C MET A 180 -10.00 -6.35 -3.01
N ILE A 181 -8.79 -6.83 -3.37
CA ILE A 181 -7.55 -6.48 -2.65
C ILE A 181 -6.46 -6.06 -3.64
N ALA A 182 -6.01 -4.81 -3.56
CA ALA A 182 -4.93 -4.30 -4.39
C ALA A 182 -3.54 -4.54 -3.77
N MET A 183 -2.59 -4.88 -4.62
CA MET A 183 -1.21 -5.20 -4.23
C MET A 183 -0.18 -4.61 -5.18
N SER A 184 1.05 -4.42 -4.68
CA SER A 184 2.18 -4.02 -5.51
C SER A 184 3.47 -4.73 -5.16
N SER A 185 4.10 -5.31 -6.18
CA SER A 185 5.30 -6.12 -6.04
C SER A 185 6.49 -5.36 -5.46
N HIS A 186 6.70 -4.11 -5.89
CA HIS A 186 7.87 -3.33 -5.46
C HIS A 186 7.86 -2.90 -3.99
N LYS A 187 6.76 -3.11 -3.26
CA LYS A 187 6.71 -2.90 -1.80
C LYS A 187 7.18 -4.11 -1.01
N ILE A 188 7.18 -5.29 -1.62
CA ILE A 188 7.64 -6.54 -1.00
C ILE A 188 8.98 -7.01 -1.61
N HIS A 189 9.82 -6.05 -2.01
CA HIS A 189 11.12 -6.29 -2.64
C HIS A 189 11.09 -6.96 -4.03
N GLY A 190 9.94 -7.07 -4.68
CA GLY A 190 9.82 -7.51 -6.07
C GLY A 190 10.05 -6.38 -7.10
N PRO A 191 9.81 -6.65 -8.40
CA PRO A 191 9.95 -5.65 -9.46
C PRO A 191 8.93 -4.51 -9.41
N LYS A 192 9.34 -3.35 -9.94
CA LYS A 192 8.43 -2.26 -10.29
C LYS A 192 7.72 -2.59 -11.61
N GLY A 193 6.56 -1.96 -11.84
CA GLY A 193 5.78 -2.14 -13.07
C GLY A 193 4.87 -3.37 -13.08
N ILE A 194 4.68 -4.00 -11.92
CA ILE A 194 3.66 -5.04 -11.73
C ILE A 194 2.99 -4.93 -10.35
N GLY A 195 1.70 -5.21 -10.35
CA GLY A 195 0.86 -5.38 -9.16
C GLY A 195 -0.19 -6.44 -9.43
N ALA A 196 -1.17 -6.52 -8.56
CA ALA A 196 -2.31 -7.41 -8.73
C ALA A 196 -3.55 -6.85 -8.05
N LEU A 197 -4.70 -7.33 -8.50
CA LEU A 197 -5.99 -7.20 -7.84
C LEU A 197 -6.50 -8.62 -7.57
N TRP A 198 -6.63 -9.01 -6.31
CA TRP A 198 -7.37 -10.21 -5.95
C TRP A 198 -8.86 -9.87 -5.89
N LEU A 199 -9.71 -10.78 -6.36
CA LEU A 199 -11.15 -10.66 -6.45
C LEU A 199 -11.78 -11.87 -5.75
N ALA A 200 -12.72 -11.64 -4.84
CA ALA A 200 -13.50 -12.72 -4.23
C ALA A 200 -14.37 -13.44 -5.27
N ASP A 201 -14.83 -14.65 -4.93
CA ASP A 201 -15.65 -15.45 -5.84
C ASP A 201 -16.95 -14.71 -6.24
N GLY A 202 -17.19 -14.60 -7.55
CA GLY A 202 -18.35 -13.87 -8.10
C GLY A 202 -18.18 -12.35 -8.17
N VAL A 203 -17.05 -11.80 -7.72
CA VAL A 203 -16.73 -10.38 -7.85
C VAL A 203 -16.05 -10.13 -9.20
N GLU A 204 -16.69 -9.33 -10.03
CA GLU A 204 -16.21 -9.00 -11.38
C GLU A 204 -16.41 -7.51 -11.66
N PRO A 205 -15.48 -6.61 -11.29
CA PRO A 205 -15.56 -5.19 -11.67
C PRO A 205 -15.53 -5.03 -13.21
N ASP A 206 -16.15 -3.97 -13.74
CA ASP A 206 -16.10 -3.70 -15.18
C ASP A 206 -14.66 -3.43 -15.66
N SER A 207 -14.33 -3.85 -16.88
CA SER A 207 -12.96 -3.82 -17.38
C SER A 207 -12.45 -2.38 -17.55
N LEU A 208 -11.31 -2.05 -16.92
CA LEU A 208 -10.64 -0.78 -17.17
C LEU A 208 -9.89 -0.78 -18.52
N LEU A 209 -9.25 -1.91 -18.85
CA LEU A 209 -8.43 -2.06 -20.05
C LEU A 209 -9.06 -3.08 -21.01
N HIS A 210 -9.48 -2.61 -22.18
CA HIS A 210 -10.15 -3.39 -23.22
C HIS A 210 -9.16 -3.90 -24.28
N GLY A 211 -9.39 -5.10 -24.82
CA GLY A 211 -8.50 -5.70 -25.80
C GLY A 211 -8.67 -7.21 -25.98
N GLY A 212 -7.53 -7.93 -26.08
CA GLY A 212 -7.48 -9.33 -26.48
C GLY A 212 -7.93 -10.37 -25.44
N GLY A 213 -8.55 -9.95 -24.34
CA GLY A 213 -9.18 -10.86 -23.38
C GLY A 213 -8.22 -11.64 -22.47
N GLN A 214 -7.01 -11.11 -22.22
CA GLN A 214 -6.10 -11.66 -21.22
C GLN A 214 -6.70 -11.59 -19.81
N GLU A 215 -6.12 -12.34 -18.86
CA GLU A 215 -6.59 -12.44 -17.46
C GLU A 215 -8.09 -12.72 -17.38
N ALA A 216 -8.52 -13.82 -18.01
CA ALA A 216 -9.92 -14.26 -18.09
C ALA A 216 -10.90 -13.21 -18.69
N GLY A 217 -10.40 -12.32 -19.54
CA GLY A 217 -11.21 -11.28 -20.17
C GLY A 217 -11.36 -10.00 -19.34
N MET A 218 -10.87 -9.98 -18.11
CA MET A 218 -11.05 -8.88 -17.17
C MET A 218 -10.00 -7.77 -17.32
N ARG A 219 -8.78 -8.13 -17.73
CA ARG A 219 -7.67 -7.18 -17.88
C ARG A 219 -6.85 -7.53 -19.11
N SER A 220 -7.10 -6.82 -20.20
CA SER A 220 -6.37 -7.04 -21.46
C SER A 220 -4.92 -6.53 -21.42
N GLY A 221 -4.08 -7.14 -22.25
CA GLY A 221 -2.66 -6.83 -22.37
C GLY A 221 -1.79 -8.08 -22.14
N THR A 222 -0.76 -8.26 -22.96
CA THR A 222 0.17 -9.39 -22.79
C THR A 222 0.88 -9.29 -21.46
N LEU A 223 0.82 -10.34 -20.65
CA LEU A 223 1.53 -10.42 -19.38
C LEU A 223 3.04 -10.51 -19.62
N SER A 224 3.82 -9.97 -18.69
CA SER A 224 5.26 -10.18 -18.66
C SER A 224 5.59 -11.36 -17.74
N PRO A 225 5.98 -12.53 -18.29
CA PRO A 225 6.34 -13.69 -17.46
C PRO A 225 7.48 -13.37 -16.49
N ALA A 226 8.44 -12.52 -16.90
CA ALA A 226 9.50 -12.03 -16.04
C ALA A 226 8.93 -11.30 -14.82
N LEU A 227 8.11 -10.27 -15.03
CA LEU A 227 7.56 -9.49 -13.92
C LEU A 227 6.65 -10.33 -13.02
N CYS A 228 5.83 -11.23 -13.60
CA CYS A 228 5.01 -12.17 -12.83
C CYS A 228 5.91 -13.05 -11.95
N ALA A 229 6.90 -13.74 -12.53
CA ALA A 229 7.83 -14.60 -11.79
C ALA A 229 8.56 -13.84 -10.67
N GLY A 230 9.01 -12.62 -10.93
CA GLY A 230 9.65 -11.77 -9.91
C GLY A 230 8.70 -11.36 -8.78
N PHE A 231 7.41 -11.13 -9.08
CA PHE A 231 6.41 -10.86 -8.05
C PHE A 231 6.09 -12.11 -7.24
N GLY A 232 5.83 -13.25 -7.89
CA GLY A 232 5.62 -14.53 -7.22
C GLY A 232 6.76 -14.90 -6.27
N ALA A 233 8.00 -14.84 -6.73
CA ALA A 233 9.17 -15.14 -5.90
C ALA A 233 9.32 -14.16 -4.72
N ALA A 234 9.03 -12.87 -4.92
CA ALA A 234 9.01 -11.90 -3.82
C ALA A 234 7.93 -12.22 -2.78
N ALA A 235 6.73 -12.61 -3.21
CA ALA A 235 5.63 -12.99 -2.34
C ALA A 235 5.93 -14.28 -1.56
N ALA A 236 6.48 -15.30 -2.23
CA ALA A 236 6.94 -16.52 -1.58
C ALA A 236 7.99 -16.23 -0.49
N GLN A 237 8.93 -15.31 -0.76
CA GLN A 237 9.92 -14.88 0.24
C GLN A 237 9.31 -14.12 1.42
N MET A 238 8.24 -13.36 1.21
CA MET A 238 7.51 -12.75 2.33
C MET A 238 6.87 -13.82 3.22
N ALA A 239 6.23 -14.83 2.63
CA ALA A 239 5.59 -15.92 3.36
C ALA A 239 6.61 -16.78 4.13
N GLU A 240 7.70 -17.19 3.47
CA GLU A 240 8.74 -18.04 4.08
C GLU A 240 9.43 -17.35 5.27
N ARG A 241 9.71 -16.05 5.14
CA ARG A 241 10.47 -15.27 6.14
C ARG A 241 9.60 -14.50 7.12
N HIS A 242 8.27 -14.68 7.08
CA HIS A 242 7.33 -13.81 7.80
C HIS A 242 7.71 -13.62 9.28
N HIS A 243 7.91 -14.71 10.02
CA HIS A 243 8.25 -14.64 11.45
C HIS A 243 9.60 -13.95 11.72
N ASP A 244 10.62 -14.24 10.91
CA ASP A 244 11.95 -13.64 11.05
C ASP A 244 11.91 -12.13 10.73
N ASP A 245 11.23 -11.75 9.66
CA ASP A 245 11.12 -10.37 9.21
C ASP A 245 10.30 -9.53 10.21
N VAL A 246 9.22 -10.07 10.79
CA VAL A 246 8.44 -9.43 11.87
C VAL A 246 9.31 -9.20 13.10
N ALA A 247 9.96 -10.25 13.61
CA ALA A 247 10.81 -10.15 14.80
C ALA A 247 11.99 -9.19 14.60
N HIS A 248 12.54 -9.13 13.38
CA HIS A 248 13.61 -8.19 13.04
C HIS A 248 13.10 -6.74 13.05
N VAL A 249 11.97 -6.49 12.40
CA VAL A 249 11.37 -5.15 12.31
C VAL A 249 10.94 -4.63 13.69
N GLU A 250 10.47 -5.49 14.58
CA GLU A 250 10.16 -5.13 15.99
C GLU A 250 11.41 -4.66 16.75
N LYS A 251 12.56 -5.32 16.57
CA LYS A 251 13.84 -4.86 17.18
C LYS A 251 14.24 -3.48 16.66
N LEU A 252 14.15 -3.28 15.34
CA LEU A 252 14.45 -2.00 14.72
C LEU A 252 13.53 -0.88 15.23
N TRP A 253 12.25 -1.18 15.43
CA TRP A 253 11.30 -0.26 16.04
C TRP A 253 11.73 0.16 17.44
N VAL A 254 12.09 -0.79 18.33
CA VAL A 254 12.52 -0.48 19.70
C VAL A 254 13.75 0.44 19.69
N ILE A 255 14.68 0.23 18.77
CA ILE A 255 15.86 1.10 18.59
C ILE A 255 15.44 2.52 18.20
N ALA A 256 14.58 2.65 17.18
CA ALA A 256 14.11 3.93 16.67
C ALA A 256 13.30 4.71 17.72
N GLU A 257 12.33 4.04 18.34
CA GLU A 257 11.47 4.58 19.39
C GLU A 257 12.29 5.09 20.57
N ARG A 258 13.22 4.28 21.10
CA ARG A 258 14.09 4.65 22.23
C ARG A 258 14.90 5.91 21.95
N LYS A 259 15.40 6.09 20.72
CA LYS A 259 16.23 7.26 20.36
C LYS A 259 15.40 8.53 20.16
N PHE A 260 14.15 8.43 19.69
CA PHE A 260 13.35 9.60 19.31
C PHE A 260 12.37 10.08 20.38
N ARG A 261 11.81 9.18 21.20
CA ARG A 261 10.66 9.45 22.09
C ARG A 261 10.86 10.58 23.12
N GLU A 262 12.11 10.94 23.45
CA GLU A 262 12.37 12.04 24.41
C GLU A 262 12.08 13.44 23.83
N LYS A 263 12.33 13.66 22.53
CA LYS A 263 12.31 15.01 21.91
C LYS A 263 11.43 15.11 20.67
N TRP A 264 10.83 14.00 20.25
CA TRP A 264 10.03 13.88 19.04
C TRP A 264 8.70 13.22 19.37
N ASP A 265 7.65 13.65 18.67
CA ASP A 265 6.34 13.04 18.73
C ASP A 265 6.18 12.05 17.58
N ILE A 266 5.56 10.90 17.83
CA ILE A 266 5.17 9.95 16.79
C ILE A 266 3.86 10.42 16.16
N ASN A 267 3.76 10.32 14.84
CA ASN A 267 2.56 10.65 14.07
C ASN A 267 1.76 9.36 13.81
N GLY A 268 0.49 9.31 14.24
CA GLY A 268 -0.39 8.14 14.15
C GLY A 268 -0.32 7.23 15.38
N SER A 269 -1.00 6.08 15.34
CA SER A 269 -1.06 5.15 16.48
C SER A 269 0.32 4.60 16.86
N ASP A 270 0.54 4.44 18.15
CA ASP A 270 1.69 3.71 18.72
C ASP A 270 1.46 2.19 18.70
N CYS A 271 0.20 1.74 18.76
CA CYS A 271 -0.15 0.32 18.91
C CYS A 271 -0.63 -0.32 17.60
N ALA A 272 -1.59 0.31 16.92
CA ALA A 272 -2.17 -0.22 15.68
C ALA A 272 -1.31 0.20 14.49
N ARG A 273 -0.07 -0.31 14.42
CA ARG A 273 0.95 0.15 13.48
C ARG A 273 1.79 -1.00 12.93
N TYR A 274 2.22 -0.88 11.67
CA TYR A 274 3.34 -1.63 11.13
C TYR A 274 4.69 -1.05 11.60
N PRO A 275 5.52 -1.78 12.39
CA PRO A 275 6.69 -1.19 13.05
C PRO A 275 7.83 -0.81 12.08
N GLY A 276 7.80 -1.28 10.82
CA GLY A 276 8.77 -0.89 9.78
C GLY A 276 8.54 0.50 9.20
N ASN A 277 7.47 1.19 9.63
CA ASN A 277 7.18 2.58 9.31
C ASN A 277 7.33 3.44 10.58
N PHE A 278 8.23 4.42 10.53
CA PHE A 278 8.45 5.35 11.63
C PHE A 278 8.25 6.80 11.15
N ASN A 279 7.13 7.39 11.51
CA ASN A 279 6.79 8.77 11.17
C ASN A 279 6.80 9.62 12.43
N VAL A 280 7.68 10.61 12.49
CA VAL A 280 7.92 11.43 13.67
C VAL A 280 8.03 12.89 13.31
N ARG A 281 7.67 13.75 14.25
CA ARG A 281 7.77 15.20 14.13
C ARG A 281 8.52 15.80 15.30
N ARG A 282 9.15 16.94 15.03
CA ARG A 282 9.80 17.76 16.06
C ARG A 282 9.54 19.23 15.80
N LYS A 283 9.00 19.93 16.80
CA LYS A 283 8.70 21.35 16.69
C LYS A 283 9.95 22.15 16.27
N GLY A 284 9.79 23.01 15.26
CA GLY A 284 10.86 23.89 14.76
C GLY A 284 11.86 23.22 13.82
N LEU A 285 11.71 21.93 13.54
CA LEU A 285 12.55 21.22 12.59
C LEU A 285 12.27 21.66 11.14
N ASP A 286 13.31 22.02 10.42
CA ASP A 286 13.28 22.11 8.96
C ASP A 286 13.68 20.74 8.36
N ALA A 287 12.68 19.95 7.97
CA ALA A 287 12.87 18.62 7.42
C ALA A 287 13.62 18.63 6.07
N ALA A 288 13.42 19.67 5.25
CA ALA A 288 14.09 19.77 3.95
C ALA A 288 15.59 20.03 4.14
N ARG A 289 15.93 20.93 5.07
CA ARG A 289 17.31 21.15 5.49
C ARG A 289 17.92 19.88 6.10
N LEU A 290 17.18 19.18 6.97
CA LEU A 290 17.67 17.95 7.60
C LEU A 290 18.07 16.89 6.56
N ILE A 291 17.25 16.69 5.53
CA ILE A 291 17.57 15.77 4.43
C ILE A 291 18.82 16.22 3.66
N SER A 292 19.00 17.52 3.46
CA SER A 292 20.20 18.09 2.81
C SER A 292 21.46 17.93 3.66
N ASP A 293 21.34 18.03 4.98
CA ASP A 293 22.46 17.93 5.94
C ASP A 293 22.87 16.45 6.12
N VAL A 294 21.91 15.52 6.11
CA VAL A 294 22.14 14.08 6.33
C VAL A 294 22.15 13.30 5.01
N ARG A 295 23.07 13.66 4.10
CA ARG A 295 23.13 13.08 2.73
C ARG A 295 23.44 11.58 2.67
N GLY A 296 23.99 11.03 3.75
CA GLY A 296 24.36 9.61 3.86
C GLY A 296 23.18 8.69 4.16
N VAL A 297 21.99 9.24 4.47
CA VAL A 297 20.81 8.46 4.86
C VAL A 297 19.65 8.80 3.94
N ALA A 298 18.99 7.77 3.40
CA ALA A 298 17.81 7.96 2.58
C ALA A 298 16.53 7.91 3.45
N PHE A 299 15.89 9.07 3.62
CA PHE A 299 14.59 9.20 4.28
C PHE A 299 13.75 10.30 3.61
N SER A 300 12.48 10.40 3.99
CA SER A 300 11.54 11.34 3.37
C SER A 300 11.00 12.37 4.37
N ALA A 301 10.75 13.60 3.90
CA ALA A 301 9.92 14.56 4.63
C ALA A 301 8.44 14.18 4.44
N GLY A 302 7.62 14.34 5.49
CA GLY A 302 6.16 14.13 5.47
C GLY A 302 5.66 13.02 4.53
N SER A 303 5.34 13.41 3.29
CA SER A 303 4.99 12.50 2.19
C SER A 303 6.08 12.44 1.09
N ALA A 304 6.72 11.28 0.92
CA ALA A 304 7.68 11.08 -0.19
C ALA A 304 7.04 11.28 -1.58
N CYS A 305 5.74 11.00 -1.72
CA CYS A 305 5.03 11.07 -3.00
C CYS A 305 4.67 12.52 -3.40
N ALA A 306 4.59 13.46 -2.46
CA ALA A 306 4.31 14.87 -2.76
C ALA A 306 5.59 15.73 -2.82
N SER A 307 6.78 15.12 -2.74
CA SER A 307 8.07 15.82 -2.69
C SER A 307 8.33 16.79 -3.86
N GLY A 308 7.57 16.72 -4.95
CA GLY A 308 7.61 17.68 -6.06
C GLY A 308 6.59 18.82 -6.02
N SER A 309 5.50 18.75 -5.23
CA SER A 309 4.39 19.73 -5.29
C SER A 309 4.45 20.83 -4.24
N GLY A 310 5.27 20.68 -3.19
CA GLY A 310 5.42 21.64 -2.09
C GLY A 310 4.21 21.74 -1.15
N ARG A 311 3.14 20.97 -1.40
CA ARG A 311 1.94 20.89 -0.57
C ARG A 311 2.21 20.08 0.71
N PRO A 312 1.66 20.47 1.87
CA PRO A 312 1.69 19.66 3.09
C PRO A 312 1.07 18.27 2.85
N SER A 313 1.46 17.28 3.65
CA SER A 313 0.87 15.93 3.59
C SER A 313 -0.61 15.98 3.96
N HIS A 314 -1.48 15.46 3.08
CA HIS A 314 -2.92 15.34 3.36
C HIS A 314 -3.19 14.34 4.47
N VAL A 315 -2.36 13.29 4.61
CA VAL A 315 -2.44 12.33 5.71
C VAL A 315 -2.19 13.03 7.05
N LEU A 316 -1.10 13.78 7.17
CA LEU A 316 -0.78 14.49 8.41
C LEU A 316 -1.82 15.58 8.75
N ALA A 317 -2.35 16.26 7.74
CA ALA A 317 -3.46 17.19 7.92
C ALA A 317 -4.74 16.48 8.42
N ALA A 318 -5.04 15.28 7.90
CA ALA A 318 -6.18 14.47 8.33
C ALA A 318 -6.07 14.01 9.80
N LEU A 319 -4.85 13.90 10.35
CA LEU A 319 -4.60 13.65 11.78
C LEU A 319 -4.85 14.90 12.65
N GLY A 320 -5.12 16.06 12.04
CA GLY A 320 -5.30 17.34 12.72
C GLY A 320 -4.01 18.13 12.94
N LEU A 321 -2.90 17.75 12.28
CA LEU A 321 -1.65 18.52 12.36
C LEU A 321 -1.73 19.80 11.53
N SER A 322 -1.14 20.87 12.07
CA SER A 322 -0.94 22.10 11.32
C SER A 322 0.09 21.94 10.20
N ASP A 323 0.05 22.83 9.20
CA ASP A 323 1.06 22.89 8.14
C ASP A 323 2.50 22.94 8.68
N ALA A 324 2.71 23.65 9.80
CA ALA A 324 4.03 23.76 10.42
C ALA A 324 4.49 22.41 11.00
N GLU A 325 3.60 21.68 11.69
CA GLU A 325 3.89 20.36 12.25
C GLU A 325 4.09 19.30 11.15
N ALA A 326 3.29 19.36 10.08
CA ALA A 326 3.42 18.48 8.93
C ALA A 326 4.76 18.69 8.20
N ARG A 327 5.22 19.94 8.07
CA ARG A 327 6.53 20.28 7.49
C ARG A 327 7.70 19.92 8.39
N SER A 328 7.47 19.83 9.70
CA SER A 328 8.47 19.42 10.68
C SER A 328 8.49 17.91 10.94
N SER A 329 7.89 17.13 10.03
CA SER A 329 7.78 15.66 10.11
C SER A 329 8.71 14.96 9.12
N ILE A 330 9.29 13.84 9.56
CA ILE A 330 10.07 12.92 8.72
C ILE A 330 9.51 11.51 8.82
N ARG A 331 9.73 10.72 7.77
CA ARG A 331 9.37 9.31 7.72
C ARG A 331 10.60 8.47 7.39
N LEU A 332 10.87 7.50 8.25
CA LEU A 332 11.85 6.44 8.06
C LEU A 332 11.12 5.15 7.71
N GLY A 333 11.67 4.43 6.75
CA GLY A 333 11.24 3.07 6.40
C GLY A 333 12.42 2.14 6.49
N TYR A 334 12.27 1.05 7.23
CA TYR A 334 13.30 0.03 7.43
C TYR A 334 12.67 -1.36 7.41
N GLY A 335 13.48 -2.38 7.17
CA GLY A 335 12.97 -3.74 6.99
C GLY A 335 14.07 -4.79 6.89
N ARG A 336 13.78 -5.88 6.15
CA ARG A 336 14.62 -7.07 5.99
C ARG A 336 16.11 -6.80 5.81
N TYR A 337 16.47 -5.77 5.04
CA TYR A 337 17.87 -5.47 4.67
C TYR A 337 18.50 -4.35 5.49
N THR A 338 17.81 -3.83 6.51
CA THR A 338 18.35 -2.82 7.41
C THR A 338 18.95 -3.51 8.63
N SER A 339 20.25 -3.38 8.87
CA SER A 339 20.87 -3.87 10.11
C SER A 339 20.62 -2.92 11.29
N GLU A 340 20.73 -3.44 12.51
CA GLU A 340 20.64 -2.64 13.74
C GLU A 340 21.72 -1.53 13.77
N GLU A 341 22.97 -1.86 13.39
CA GLU A 341 24.09 -0.91 13.35
C GLU A 341 23.86 0.21 12.33
N GLU A 342 23.41 -0.12 11.12
CA GLU A 342 23.08 0.88 10.10
C GLU A 342 21.95 1.80 10.56
N LEU A 343 20.92 1.24 11.20
CA LEU A 343 19.83 2.02 11.75
C LEU A 343 20.32 2.95 12.86
N GLU A 344 21.05 2.44 13.86
CA GLU A 344 21.56 3.27 14.95
C GLU A 344 22.40 4.42 14.44
N LYS A 345 23.34 4.14 13.54
CA LYS A 345 24.19 5.16 12.91
C LYS A 345 23.37 6.19 12.14
N ALA A 346 22.36 5.76 11.38
CA ALA A 346 21.50 6.66 10.64
C ALA A 346 20.69 7.58 11.56
N LEU A 347 20.14 7.03 12.65
CA LEU A 347 19.38 7.78 13.64
C LEU A 347 20.26 8.80 14.37
N ASP A 348 21.50 8.45 14.72
CA ASP A 348 22.44 9.38 15.35
C ASP A 348 22.77 10.56 14.44
N LEU A 349 23.04 10.31 13.15
CA LEU A 349 23.26 11.39 12.18
C LEU A 349 22.05 12.32 12.05
N ILE A 350 20.84 11.77 12.08
CA ILE A 350 19.59 12.56 12.03
C ILE A 350 19.42 13.41 13.29
N LEU A 351 19.63 12.83 14.48
CA LEU A 351 19.47 13.53 15.74
C LEU A 351 20.52 14.63 15.92
N ASP A 352 21.77 14.37 15.56
CA ASP A 352 22.86 15.35 15.61
C ASP A 352 22.60 16.54 14.68
N ALA A 353 22.20 16.27 13.43
CA ALA A 353 21.86 17.33 12.47
C ALA A 353 20.63 18.13 12.92
N ALA A 354 19.63 17.47 13.50
CA ALA A 354 18.46 18.14 14.06
C ALA A 354 18.82 19.03 15.26
N ALA A 355 19.76 18.62 16.11
CA ALA A 355 20.23 19.43 17.24
C ALA A 355 21.02 20.67 16.78
N GLN A 356 21.77 20.57 15.68
CA GLN A 356 22.50 21.71 15.10
C GLN A 356 21.55 22.81 14.59
N GLN A 357 20.34 22.46 14.14
CA GLN A 357 19.35 23.46 13.73
C GLN A 357 18.93 24.37 14.91
N ASP A 358 18.90 23.84 16.14
CA ASP A 358 18.58 24.63 17.34
C ASP A 358 19.65 25.70 17.62
N SER A 359 20.92 25.34 17.43
CA SER A 359 22.06 26.21 17.73
C SER A 359 22.20 27.41 16.78
N ILE A 360 21.57 27.33 15.60
CA ILE A 360 21.61 28.38 14.57
C ILE A 360 20.37 29.28 14.65
N ALA A 361 19.29 28.80 15.28
CA ALA A 361 18.06 29.55 15.48
C ALA A 361 18.06 30.41 16.78
N ALA A 362 19.02 30.18 17.68
CA ALA A 362 19.23 30.93 18.93
C ALA A 362 20.15 32.15 18.74
#